data_AF-A0A533V3P3-F1
#
_entry.id   AF-A0A533V3P3-F1
#
_cell.length_a   1.000
_cell.length_b   1.000
_cell.length_c   1.000
_cell.angle_alpha   90.00
_cell.angle_beta   90.00
_cell.angle_gamma   90.00
#
_symmetry.space_group_name_H-M   'P 1'
#
loop_
_entity.id
_entity.type
_entity.pdbx_description
1 polymer ?
#
loop_
_entity_poly.entity_id
_entity_poly.type
_entity_poly.pdbx_seq_one_letter_code
_entity_poly.pdbx_strand_id
1 'polypeptide(L)'
;MVDVTIVGQWTLYYDWGCDGTYGKAGITFNNDGTFTVTEDSETNVGKWAQNDGMILWQYDTIKTIYGGNFVKNVMVGMMSAFEGGNDDDGCWYAIKRVAPVEKRKSEFDSTGKKAKQ
;
A
#
# COMPACT_ATOMS: atom_id res chain seq x y z
N MET A 1 17.04 15.44 -7.09
CA MET A 1 15.72 15.11 -6.54
C MET A 1 15.65 13.59 -6.52
N VAL A 2 15.45 12.96 -5.37
CA VAL A 2 15.28 11.49 -5.36
C VAL A 2 13.82 11.28 -5.72
N ASP A 3 13.54 10.76 -6.90
CA ASP A 3 12.18 10.43 -7.29
C ASP A 3 11.65 9.40 -6.29
N VAL A 4 10.65 9.82 -5.49
CA VAL A 4 9.97 8.90 -4.58
C VAL A 4 9.12 8.00 -5.46
N THR A 5 9.62 6.81 -5.75
CA THR A 5 8.94 5.82 -6.59
C THR A 5 8.27 4.76 -5.73
N ILE A 6 7.02 4.45 -6.07
CA ILE A 6 6.29 3.35 -5.44
C ILE A 6 6.67 1.98 -5.99
N VAL A 7 7.43 1.93 -7.08
CA VAL A 7 7.84 0.67 -7.71
C VAL A 7 8.49 -0.27 -6.68
N GLY A 8 8.12 -1.54 -6.76
CA GLY A 8 8.56 -2.60 -5.86
C GLY A 8 7.41 -3.32 -5.15
N GLN A 9 7.79 -4.15 -4.18
CA GLN A 9 6.86 -4.99 -3.42
C GLN A 9 6.36 -4.31 -2.15
N TRP A 10 5.09 -4.50 -1.86
CA TRP A 10 4.40 -3.98 -0.69
C TRP A 10 3.51 -5.06 -0.07
N THR A 11 3.20 -4.89 1.20
CA THR A 11 2.13 -5.61 1.87
C THR A 11 0.95 -4.67 1.97
N LEU A 12 -0.15 -5.02 1.30
CA LEU A 12 -1.42 -4.31 1.31
C LEU A 12 -2.29 -4.84 2.44
N TYR A 13 -2.92 -3.93 3.17
CA TYR A 13 -3.97 -4.19 4.13
C TYR A 13 -5.21 -3.43 3.70
N TYR A 14 -6.33 -4.13 3.56
CA TYR A 14 -7.58 -3.58 3.05
C TYR A 14 -8.74 -3.97 3.96
N ASP A 15 -9.71 -3.07 4.13
CA ASP A 15 -10.83 -3.21 5.05
C ASP A 15 -12.08 -2.55 4.44
N TRP A 16 -13.06 -3.38 4.07
CA TRP A 16 -14.36 -2.94 3.55
C TRP A 16 -15.21 -2.42 4.70
N GLY A 17 -15.83 -1.25 4.52
CA GLY A 17 -16.60 -0.59 5.59
C GLY A 17 -15.72 0.10 6.65
N CYS A 18 -14.40 -0.03 6.59
CA CYS A 18 -13.45 0.60 7.52
C CYS A 18 -13.72 0.23 8.99
N ASP A 19 -14.08 -1.01 9.28
CA ASP A 19 -14.52 -1.44 10.61
C ASP A 19 -13.37 -1.89 11.54
N GLY A 20 -12.15 -1.96 11.01
CA GLY A 20 -10.94 -2.41 11.68
C GLY A 20 -10.53 -3.84 11.32
N THR A 21 -11.29 -4.55 10.49
CA THR A 21 -11.04 -5.96 10.11
C THR A 21 -10.30 -6.03 8.78
N TYR A 22 -8.96 -6.04 8.86
CA TYR A 22 -8.13 -6.00 7.66
C TYR A 22 -7.86 -7.38 7.05
N GLY A 23 -8.18 -7.51 5.76
CA GLY A 23 -7.55 -8.48 4.85
C GLY A 23 -6.11 -8.09 4.52
N LYS A 24 -5.34 -9.01 3.94
CA LYS A 24 -3.92 -8.77 3.59
C LYS A 24 -3.51 -9.47 2.31
N ALA A 25 -2.86 -8.72 1.40
CA ALA A 25 -2.31 -9.26 0.17
C ALA A 25 -0.88 -8.75 -0.10
N GLY A 26 -0.15 -9.45 -0.97
CA GLY A 26 1.08 -8.92 -1.56
C GLY A 26 0.76 -8.13 -2.82
N ILE A 27 1.28 -6.90 -2.95
CA ILE A 27 1.15 -6.09 -4.16
C ILE A 27 2.52 -5.68 -4.69
N THR A 28 2.71 -5.77 -6.01
CA THR A 28 3.93 -5.32 -6.70
C THR A 28 3.56 -4.27 -7.72
N PHE A 29 4.10 -3.06 -7.59
CA PHE A 29 4.01 -2.01 -8.60
C PHE A 29 5.21 -2.10 -9.55
N ASN A 30 4.95 -2.31 -10.83
CA ASN A 30 5.97 -2.47 -11.87
C ASN A 30 6.27 -1.12 -12.56
N ASN A 31 7.47 -0.97 -13.10
CA ASN A 31 7.93 0.29 -13.71
C ASN A 31 7.22 0.65 -15.03
N ASP A 32 6.39 -0.24 -15.57
CA ASP A 32 5.60 -0.06 -16.79
C ASP A 32 4.18 0.45 -16.53
N GLY A 33 3.86 0.82 -15.29
CA GLY A 33 2.53 1.29 -14.90
C GLY A 33 1.53 0.15 -14.62
N THR A 34 1.98 -1.11 -14.57
CA THR A 34 1.16 -2.24 -14.16
C THR A 34 1.38 -2.63 -12.71
N PHE A 35 0.43 -3.31 -12.10
CA PHE A 35 0.63 -3.96 -10.80
C PHE A 35 0.15 -5.41 -10.81
N THR A 36 0.67 -6.20 -9.88
CA THR A 36 0.18 -7.54 -9.57
C THR A 36 -0.18 -7.64 -8.10
N VAL A 37 -1.33 -8.22 -7.79
CA VAL A 37 -1.74 -8.60 -6.44
C VAL A 37 -1.83 -10.11 -6.36
N THR A 38 -1.12 -10.69 -5.40
CA THR A 38 -1.18 -12.12 -5.10
C THR A 38 -1.86 -12.30 -3.76
N GLU A 39 -2.97 -13.01 -3.79
CA GLU A 39 -3.76 -13.42 -2.63
C GLU A 39 -4.08 -14.90 -2.78
N ASP A 40 -3.67 -15.69 -1.79
CA ASP A 40 -3.70 -17.16 -1.82
C ASP A 40 -3.12 -17.75 -3.11
N SER A 41 -3.98 -18.28 -3.99
CA SER A 41 -3.61 -18.91 -5.27
C SER A 41 -4.01 -18.09 -6.49
N GLU A 42 -4.57 -16.89 -6.29
CA GLU A 42 -5.03 -16.01 -7.35
C GLU A 42 -4.05 -14.86 -7.58
N THR A 43 -3.87 -14.49 -8.85
CA THR A 43 -3.09 -13.32 -9.24
C THR A 43 -3.98 -12.39 -10.04
N ASN A 44 -4.28 -11.25 -9.43
CA ASN A 44 -5.02 -10.17 -10.05
C ASN A 44 -4.04 -9.11 -10.56
N VAL A 45 -4.39 -8.45 -11.67
CA VAL A 45 -3.53 -7.46 -12.32
C VAL A 45 -4.30 -6.18 -12.61
N GLY A 46 -3.57 -5.09 -12.84
CA GLY A 46 -4.17 -3.83 -13.22
C GLY A 46 -3.13 -2.75 -13.49
N LYS A 47 -3.59 -1.51 -13.46
CA LYS A 47 -2.79 -0.32 -13.78
C LYS A 47 -2.71 0.63 -12.61
N TRP A 48 -1.60 1.36 -12.53
CA TRP A 48 -1.37 2.38 -11.51
C TRP A 48 -0.79 3.66 -12.10
N ALA A 49 -1.03 4.77 -11.41
CA ALA A 49 -0.43 6.07 -11.72
C ALA A 49 -0.13 6.82 -10.41
N GLN A 50 1.03 7.48 -10.35
CA GLN A 50 1.38 8.36 -9.25
C GLN A 50 1.53 9.80 -9.73
N ASN A 51 1.13 10.76 -8.90
CA ASN A 51 1.42 12.17 -9.12
C ASN A 51 1.51 12.90 -7.78
N ASP A 52 2.55 13.70 -7.55
CA ASP A 52 2.69 14.58 -6.37
C ASP A 52 2.37 13.93 -5.01
N GLY A 53 2.87 12.72 -4.77
CA GLY A 53 2.63 12.00 -3.50
C GLY A 53 1.26 11.33 -3.41
N MET A 54 0.43 11.45 -4.44
CA MET A 54 -0.81 10.68 -4.61
C MET A 54 -0.57 9.45 -5.46
N ILE A 55 -1.40 8.44 -5.25
CA ILE A 55 -1.39 7.18 -5.97
C ILE A 55 -2.83 6.76 -6.26
N LEU A 56 -3.07 6.30 -7.49
CA LEU A 56 -4.29 5.65 -7.93
C LEU A 56 -3.94 4.32 -8.59
N TRP A 57 -4.67 3.25 -8.28
CA TRP A 57 -4.62 2.02 -9.07
C TRP A 57 -5.99 1.36 -9.19
N GLN A 58 -6.16 0.59 -10.26
CA GLN A 58 -7.41 -0.08 -10.61
C GLN A 58 -7.12 -1.43 -11.25
N TYR A 59 -7.86 -2.46 -10.85
CA TYR A 59 -7.79 -3.79 -11.47
C TYR A 59 -8.36 -3.78 -12.89
N ASP A 60 -7.82 -4.61 -13.77
CA ASP A 60 -8.29 -4.67 -15.17
C ASP A 60 -9.69 -5.32 -15.29
N THR A 61 -9.98 -6.32 -14.46
CA THR A 61 -11.21 -7.13 -14.52
C THR A 61 -12.21 -6.83 -13.42
N ILE A 62 -11.76 -6.21 -12.33
CA ILE A 62 -12.57 -5.89 -11.15
C ILE A 62 -12.68 -4.36 -11.07
N LYS A 63 -13.87 -3.86 -10.73
CA LYS A 63 -14.12 -2.40 -10.70
C LYS A 63 -13.45 -1.68 -9.54
N THR A 64 -12.82 -2.38 -8.60
CA THR A 64 -12.25 -1.76 -7.42
C THR A 64 -11.10 -0.83 -7.78
N ILE A 65 -11.24 0.42 -7.35
CA ILE A 65 -10.25 1.49 -7.48
C ILE A 65 -9.71 1.82 -6.10
N TYR A 66 -8.41 2.03 -6.01
CA TYR A 66 -7.71 2.44 -4.80
C TYR A 66 -7.08 3.81 -5.05
N GLY A 67 -7.39 4.77 -4.20
CA GLY A 67 -6.81 6.11 -4.24
C GLY A 67 -6.23 6.48 -2.88
N GLY A 68 -5.05 7.08 -2.84
CA GLY A 68 -4.41 7.43 -1.59
C GLY A 68 -3.19 8.31 -1.74
N ASN A 69 -2.51 8.50 -0.61
CA ASN A 69 -1.24 9.21 -0.53
C ASN A 69 -0.12 8.22 -0.18
N PHE A 70 1.10 8.50 -0.64
CA PHE A 70 2.29 7.75 -0.29
C PHE A 70 3.40 8.66 0.21
N VAL A 71 4.10 8.21 1.25
CA VAL A 71 5.29 8.86 1.76
C VAL A 71 6.34 7.79 2.07
N LYS A 72 7.43 7.78 1.29
CA LYS A 72 8.54 6.83 1.43
C LYS A 72 8.09 5.37 1.34
N ASN A 73 7.86 4.73 2.49
CA ASN A 73 7.60 3.30 2.64
C ASN A 73 6.19 3.00 3.16
N VAL A 74 5.33 4.01 3.26
CA VAL A 74 3.95 3.87 3.74
C VAL A 74 3.02 4.53 2.74
N MET A 75 1.88 3.88 2.52
CA MET A 75 0.75 4.41 1.78
C MET A 75 -0.52 4.27 2.61
N VAL A 76 -1.47 5.16 2.41
CA VAL A 76 -2.80 5.11 3.02
C VAL A 76 -3.83 5.73 2.09
N GLY A 77 -5.03 5.18 2.07
CA GLY A 77 -6.07 5.70 1.21
C GLY A 77 -7.44 5.07 1.42
N MET A 78 -8.30 5.34 0.46
CA MET A 78 -9.65 4.82 0.33
C MET A 78 -9.72 3.92 -0.91
N MET A 79 -10.58 2.93 -0.87
CA MET A 79 -10.90 2.06 -2.00
C MET A 79 -12.41 2.07 -2.23
N SER A 80 -12.84 1.88 -3.47
CA SER A 80 -14.26 1.74 -3.81
C SER A 80 -14.47 0.81 -4.99
N ALA A 81 -15.54 0.01 -4.96
CA ALA A 81 -16.00 -0.80 -6.09
C ALA A 81 -17.06 -0.08 -6.95
N PHE A 82 -17.64 1.03 -6.46
CA PHE A 82 -18.69 1.81 -7.13
C PHE A 82 -19.91 0.98 -7.58
N GLU A 83 -20.30 -0.08 -6.84
CA GLU A 83 -21.43 -0.95 -7.22
C GLU A 83 -22.79 -0.53 -6.61
N GLY A 84 -22.79 0.40 -5.65
CA GLY A 84 -23.95 0.87 -4.88
C GLY A 84 -24.25 0.01 -3.63
N GLY A 85 -23.83 0.46 -2.43
CA GLY A 85 -23.99 -0.26 -1.16
C GLY A 85 -23.12 0.31 -0.03
N ASN A 86 -23.37 -0.08 1.22
CA ASN A 86 -22.58 0.37 2.39
C ASN A 86 -21.18 -0.27 2.47
N ASP A 87 -20.98 -1.40 1.78
CA ASP A 87 -19.75 -2.20 1.83
C ASP A 87 -18.89 -2.03 0.56
N ASP A 88 -19.26 -1.07 -0.29
CA ASP A 88 -18.57 -0.81 -1.56
C ASP A 88 -17.41 0.16 -1.43
N ASP A 89 -17.26 0.78 -0.25
CA ASP A 89 -16.18 1.68 0.09
C ASP A 89 -15.38 1.07 1.26
N GLY A 90 -14.07 1.26 1.24
CA GLY A 90 -13.19 0.73 2.26
C GLY A 90 -11.95 1.57 2.46
N CYS A 91 -11.21 1.29 3.52
CA CYS A 91 -9.91 1.90 3.76
C CYS A 91 -8.80 0.90 3.50
N TRP A 92 -7.62 1.42 3.21
CA TRP A 92 -6.46 0.60 3.02
C TRP A 92 -5.19 1.34 3.44
N TYR A 93 -4.18 0.56 3.78
CA TYR A 93 -2.81 1.03 3.91
C TYR A 93 -1.84 -0.01 3.36
N ALA A 94 -0.67 0.45 2.94
CA ALA A 94 0.37 -0.46 2.44
C ALA A 94 1.74 -0.10 3.02
N ILE A 95 2.53 -1.13 3.31
CA ILE A 95 3.88 -1.00 3.84
C ILE A 95 4.86 -1.62 2.84
N LYS A 96 5.88 -0.85 2.45
CA LYS A 96 6.89 -1.32 1.48
C LYS A 96 7.64 -2.49 2.09
N ARG A 97 7.78 -3.58 1.35
CA ARG A 97 8.65 -4.69 1.72
C ARG A 97 10.08 -4.25 1.47
N VAL A 98 10.69 -3.68 2.50
CA VAL A 98 12.14 -3.52 2.53
C VAL A 98 12.76 -4.90 2.76
N ALA A 99 13.83 -5.22 2.05
CA ALA A 99 14.72 -6.30 2.47
C ALA A 99 15.06 -6.10 3.95
N PRO A 100 15.16 -7.15 4.77
CA PRO A 100 15.39 -7.01 6.21
C PRO A 100 16.60 -6.12 6.42
N VAL A 101 16.35 -4.90 6.90
CA VAL A 101 17.41 -4.00 7.32
C VAL A 101 17.95 -4.63 8.58
N GLU A 102 19.20 -5.07 8.52
CA GLU A 102 20.02 -5.42 9.67
C GLU A 102 19.72 -4.42 10.80
N LYS A 103 19.30 -4.92 11.98
CA LYS A 103 18.71 -4.11 13.06
C LYS A 103 19.45 -2.78 13.22
N ARG A 104 18.89 -1.68 12.70
CA ARG A 104 19.41 -0.36 12.98
C ARG A 104 19.20 -0.13 14.47
N LYS A 105 20.29 0.02 15.22
CA LYS A 105 20.24 0.40 16.63
C LYS A 105 19.33 1.62 16.73
N SER A 106 18.33 1.55 17.62
CA SER A 106 17.44 2.68 17.89
C SER A 106 18.29 3.88 18.27
N GLU A 107 18.22 4.96 17.49
CA GLU A 107 18.94 6.18 17.82
C GLU A 107 18.42 6.79 19.12
N PHE A 108 17.14 6.55 19.43
CA PHE A 108 16.45 7.02 20.63
C PHE A 108 15.74 5.89 21.37
N ASP A 109 15.74 5.91 22.69
CA ASP A 109 14.99 4.98 23.54
C ASP A 109 13.47 5.28 23.53
N SER A 110 12.68 4.43 24.19
CA SER A 110 11.22 4.62 24.32
C SER A 110 10.81 5.90 25.06
N THR A 111 11.77 6.62 25.63
CA THR A 111 11.58 7.92 26.29
C THR A 111 12.12 9.09 25.44
N GLY A 112 12.59 8.83 24.22
CA GLY A 112 13.09 9.84 23.30
C GLY A 112 14.50 10.34 23.59
N LYS A 113 15.30 9.63 24.40
CA LYS A 113 16.71 9.99 24.64
C LYS A 113 17.63 9.23 23.71
N LYS A 114 18.73 9.86 23.26
CA LYS A 114 19.74 9.16 22.46
C LYS A 114 20.22 7.92 23.19
N ALA A 115 20.17 6.76 22.54
CA ALA A 115 20.68 5.53 23.11
C ALA A 115 22.18 5.72 23.43
N LYS A 116 22.57 5.47 24.68
CA LYS A 116 23.98 5.55 25.08
C LYS A 116 24.77 4.52 24.26
N GLN A 117 25.89 4.97 23.68
CA GLN A 117 26.85 4.11 22.99
C GLN A 117 27.39 3.02 23.92
#